data_AF-A0A531KW19-F1
#
_entry.id   AF-A0A531KW19-F1
#
_cell.length_a   1.000
_cell.length_b   1.000
_cell.length_c   1.000
_cell.angle_alpha   90.00
_cell.angle_beta   90.00
_cell.angle_gamma   90.00
#
_symmetry.space_group_name_H-M   'P 1'
#
loop_
_entity.id
_entity.type
_entity.pdbx_description
1 polymer ?
#
loop_
_entity_poly.entity_id
_entity_poly.type
_entity_poly.pdbx_seq_one_letter_code
_entity_poly.pdbx_strand_id
1 'polypeptide(L)' 'MEPVNSTDRRVRADAQRNSKALLEAAMAVFAASGVDAPVREIADKAGVGVATLYRHFPQRSD' A
#
# COMPACT_ATOMS: atom_id res chain seq x y z
N MET A 1 -22.82 -26.89 0.03
CA MET A 1 -21.93 -26.03 -0.79
C MET A 1 -21.82 -24.71 -0.04
N GLU A 2 -20.76 -24.55 0.76
CA GLU A 2 -20.53 -23.34 1.56
C GLU A 2 -20.43 -22.11 0.63
N PRO A 3 -21.07 -20.98 0.94
CA PRO A 3 -20.94 -19.78 0.15
C PRO A 3 -19.51 -19.25 0.30
N VAL A 4 -18.74 -19.26 -0.78
CA VAL A 4 -17.45 -18.58 -0.81
C VAL A 4 -17.69 -17.09 -0.52
N ASN A 5 -17.17 -16.63 0.62
CA ASN A 5 -17.44 -15.31 1.17
C ASN A 5 -16.92 -14.22 0.21
N SER A 6 -17.80 -13.64 -0.59
CA SER A 6 -17.48 -12.65 -1.63
C SER A 6 -16.77 -11.40 -1.08
N THR A 7 -16.95 -11.12 0.20
CA THR A 7 -16.25 -10.08 0.97
C THR A 7 -14.76 -10.38 1.11
N ASP A 8 -14.37 -11.61 1.47
CA ASP A 8 -12.96 -12.00 1.57
C ASP A 8 -12.22 -11.88 0.24
N ARG A 9 -12.90 -12.18 -0.87
CA ARG A 9 -12.32 -12.03 -2.21
C ARG A 9 -12.11 -10.55 -2.56
N ARG A 10 -13.06 -9.67 -2.23
CA ARG A 10 -12.94 -8.23 -2.43
C ARG A 10 -11.79 -7.65 -1.60
N VAL A 11 -11.71 -8.00 -0.31
CA VAL A 11 -10.63 -7.55 0.58
C VAL A 11 -9.26 -7.96 0.06
N ARG A 12 -9.11 -9.20 -0.43
CA ARG A 12 -7.85 -9.66 -1.04
C ARG A 12 -7.50 -8.89 -2.32
N ALA A 13 -8.50 -8.59 -3.15
CA ALA A 13 -8.28 -7.81 -4.37
C ALA A 13 -7.90 -6.35 -4.05
N ASP A 14 -8.51 -5.74 -3.02
CA ASP A 14 -8.15 -4.41 -2.53
C ASP A 14 -6.73 -4.39 -1.95
N ALA A 15 -6.38 -5.38 -1.14
CA ALA A 15 -5.03 -5.55 -0.58
C ALA A 15 -3.96 -5.59 -1.69
N GLN A 16 -4.20 -6.38 -2.74
CA GLN A 16 -3.28 -6.47 -3.88
C GLN A 16 -3.15 -5.15 -4.64
N ARG A 17 -4.26 -4.45 -4.90
CA ARG A 17 -4.25 -3.14 -5.56
C ARG A 17 -3.50 -2.10 -4.73
N ASN A 18 -3.72 -2.08 -3.43
CA ASN A 18 -3.07 -1.15 -2.50
C ASN A 18 -1.56 -1.38 -2.45
N SER A 19 -1.12 -2.65 -2.36
CA SER A 19 0.31 -2.98 -2.39
C SER A 19 0.97 -2.52 -3.69
N LYS A 20 0.32 -2.71 -4.85
CA LYS A 20 0.85 -2.24 -6.13
C LYS A 20 0.96 -0.72 -6.17
N ALA A 21 -0.10 0.00 -5.77
CA ALA A 21 -0.09 1.46 -5.75
C ALA A 21 0.98 2.02 -4.81
N LEU A 22 1.18 1.39 -3.64
CA LEU A 22 2.22 1.75 -2.68
C LEU A 22 3.62 1.61 -3.27
N LEU A 23 3.92 0.51 -3.96
CA LEU A 23 5.23 0.28 -4.58
C LEU A 23 5.53 1.28 -5.70
N GLU A 24 4.54 1.54 -6.57
CA GLU A 24 4.67 2.54 -7.64
C GLU A 24 4.89 3.96 -7.09
N ALA A 25 4.13 4.33 -6.05
CA ALA A 25 4.29 5.61 -5.37
C ALA A 25 5.65 5.73 -4.67
N ALA A 26 6.08 4.69 -3.95
CA ALA A 26 7.36 4.67 -3.23
C ALA A 26 8.52 4.85 -4.21
N MET A 27 8.51 4.10 -5.33
CA MET A 27 9.54 4.22 -6.36
C MET A 27 9.62 5.65 -6.91
N ALA A 28 8.47 6.26 -7.20
CA ALA A 28 8.43 7.62 -7.73
C ALA A 28 8.85 8.69 -6.70
N VAL A 29 8.49 8.52 -5.42
CA VAL A 29 8.87 9.44 -4.34
C VAL A 29 10.36 9.32 -4.04
N PHE A 30 10.88 8.09 -3.91
CA PHE A 30 12.31 7.88 -3.64
C PHE A 30 13.18 8.36 -4.80
N ALA A 31 12.74 8.22 -6.05
CA ALA A 31 13.45 8.77 -7.20
C ALA A 31 13.53 10.31 -7.19
N ALA A 32 12.52 10.99 -6.63
CA ALA A 32 12.44 12.45 -6.61
C ALA A 32 13.10 13.07 -5.37
N SER A 33 12.88 12.47 -4.20
CA SER A 33 13.18 13.05 -2.89
C SER A 33 14.21 12.23 -2.09
N GLY A 34 14.70 11.11 -2.64
CA GLY A 34 15.60 10.19 -1.96
C GLY A 34 14.90 9.26 -0.97
N VAL A 35 15.65 8.31 -0.41
CA VAL A 35 15.14 7.27 0.51
C VAL A 35 14.63 7.82 1.85
N ASP A 36 14.98 9.07 2.18
CA ASP A 36 14.55 9.75 3.39
C ASP A 36 13.17 10.40 3.26
N ALA A 37 12.51 10.29 2.11
CA ALA A 37 11.18 10.83 1.89
C ALA A 37 10.12 10.35 2.92
N PRO A 38 9.22 11.23 3.38
CA PRO A 38 8.23 10.86 4.39
C PRO A 38 7.29 9.76 3.90
N VAL A 39 7.05 8.75 4.74
CA VAL A 39 6.10 7.64 4.45
C VAL A 39 4.69 8.17 4.14
N ARG A 40 4.32 9.31 4.74
CA ARG A 40 3.06 10.00 4.46
C ARG A 40 2.94 10.44 3.00
N GLU A 41 4.01 10.93 2.40
CA GLU A 41 4.00 11.38 1.00
C GLU A 41 3.76 10.20 0.05
N ILE A 42 4.35 9.04 0.37
CA ILE A 42 4.12 7.79 -0.36
C ILE A 42 2.65 7.37 -0.25
N ALA A 43 2.09 7.38 0.96
CA ALA A 43 0.69 7.02 1.21
C ALA A 43 -0.28 7.94 0.47
N ASP A 44 -0.06 9.26 0.55
CA ASP A 44 -0.87 10.27 -0.12
C ASP A 44 -0.81 10.10 -1.65
N LYS A 45 0.38 9.84 -2.21
CA LYS A 45 0.56 9.57 -3.65
C LYS A 45 -0.07 8.26 -4.12
N ALA A 46 -0.06 7.23 -3.27
CA ALA A 46 -0.70 5.95 -3.54
C ALA A 46 -2.23 5.98 -3.34
N GLY A 47 -2.78 7.06 -2.77
CA GLY A 47 -4.20 7.17 -2.45
C GLY A 47 -4.66 6.22 -1.34
N VAL A 48 -3.75 5.83 -0.44
CA VAL A 48 -4.03 4.92 0.68
C VAL A 48 -3.73 5.59 2.01
N GLY A 49 -4.44 5.18 3.06
CA GLY A 49 -4.15 5.66 4.42
C GLY A 49 -2.81 5.14 4.95
N VAL A 50 -2.12 5.95 5.74
CA VAL A 50 -0.84 5.57 6.40
C VAL A 50 -0.98 4.31 7.26
N ALA A 51 -2.13 4.11 7.92
CA ALA A 51 -2.41 2.88 8.67
C ALA A 51 -2.50 1.64 7.76
N THR A 52 -3.03 1.78 6.55
CA THR A 52 -3.06 0.70 5.55
C THR A 52 -1.66 0.42 5.05
N LEU A 53 -0.84 1.44 4.82
CA LEU A 53 0.57 1.27 4.47
C LEU A 53 1.29 0.44 5.54
N TYR A 54 1.23 0.83 6.81
CA TYR A 54 1.91 0.08 7.89
C TYR A 54 1.34 -1.33 8.13
N ARG A 55 0.09 -1.60 7.72
CA ARG A 55 -0.45 -2.98 7.72
C ARG A 55 0.19 -3.85 6.64
N HIS A 56 0.63 -3.26 5.53
CA HIS A 56 1.30 -3.96 4.43
C HIS A 56 2.82 -4.00 4.61
N PHE A 57 3.40 -2.92 5.14
CA PHE A 57 4.84 -2.71 5.36
C PHE A 57 5.04 -2.24 6.80
N PRO A 58 5.10 -3.18 7.77
CA PRO A 58 5.23 -2.86 9.19
C PRO A 58 6.45 -1.99 9.49
N GLN A 59 7.54 -2.21 8.76
CA GLN A 59 8.74 -1.39 8.82
C GLN A 59 8.91 -0.61 7.53
N ARG A 60 9.56 0.56 7.63
CA ARG A 60 9.91 1.36 6.45
C ARG A 60 10.89 0.64 5.51
N SER A 61 11.64 -0.32 6.04
CA SER A 61 12.62 -1.12 5.32
C SER A 61 12.05 -2.41 4.70
N ASP A 62 10.78 -2.74 4.95
CA ASP A 62 10.09 -3.88 4.32
C ASP A 62 9.69 -3.56 2.86
#